data_AF-A0A9D7QT33-F1
#
_entry.id   AF-A0A9D7QT33-F1
#
_cell.length_a   1.000
_cell.length_b   1.000
_cell.length_c   1.000
_cell.angle_alpha   90.00
_cell.angle_beta   90.00
_cell.angle_gamma   90.00
#
_symmetry.space_group_name_H-M   'P 1'
#
loop_
_entity.id
_entity.type
_entity.pdbx_description
1 polymer ?
#
loop_
_entity_poly.entity_id
_entity_poly.type
_entity_poly.pdbx_seq_one_letter_code
_entity_poly.pdbx_strand_id
1 'polypeptide(L)'
;MKQALFILIFCLPNILNGQTWDWAKSSGSSNVDKGNGIAIDRSGNIYITGDYRSSTITFGSTILTNAGLEDIFIVKYDPAGNVIWAKSVGGTNKEICNSIITDSIGNIYLTGYFASSSISFGTTQLNNILLRDLFIAKLDENGNEIWAKSIGGQIMKKVMT
;
A
#
# COMPACT_ATOMS: atom_id res chain seq x y z
N MET A 1 -62.62 -22.03 -42.66
CA MET A 1 -61.68 -20.93 -42.41
C MET A 1 -60.78 -21.35 -41.24
N LYS A 2 -59.53 -21.73 -41.51
CA LYS A 2 -58.56 -22.13 -40.48
C LYS A 2 -57.71 -20.91 -40.11
N GLN A 3 -57.73 -20.49 -38.85
CA GLN A 3 -56.80 -19.46 -38.36
C GLN A 3 -55.47 -20.13 -38.00
N ALA A 4 -54.36 -19.61 -38.54
CA ALA A 4 -53.02 -20.04 -38.21
C ALA A 4 -52.48 -19.17 -37.06
N LEU A 5 -52.05 -19.82 -35.98
CA LEU A 5 -51.40 -19.19 -34.83
C LEU A 5 -49.91 -19.00 -35.15
N PHE A 6 -49.44 -17.75 -35.26
CA PHE A 6 -48.02 -17.43 -35.38
C PHE A 6 -47.44 -17.22 -33.97
N ILE A 7 -46.59 -18.14 -33.51
CA ILE A 7 -45.80 -17.95 -32.28
C ILE A 7 -44.46 -17.34 -32.71
N LEU A 8 -44.26 -16.06 -32.41
CA LEU A 8 -42.96 -15.41 -32.54
C LEU A 8 -42.11 -15.81 -31.32
N ILE A 9 -41.11 -16.66 -31.52
CA ILE A 9 -40.08 -16.93 -30.52
C ILE A 9 -39.05 -15.79 -30.61
N PHE A 10 -39.04 -14.89 -29.61
CA PHE A 10 -37.94 -13.95 -29.42
C PHE A 10 -36.75 -14.72 -28.83
N CYS A 11 -35.75 -14.99 -29.65
CA CYS A 11 -34.44 -15.42 -29.17
C CYS A 11 -33.70 -14.15 -28.71
N LEU A 12 -33.71 -13.86 -27.41
CA LEU A 12 -32.86 -12.80 -26.87
C LEU A 12 -31.41 -13.28 -26.98
N PRO A 13 -30.50 -12.52 -27.64
CA PRO A 13 -29.10 -12.87 -27.61
C PRO A 13 -28.64 -12.77 -26.16
N ASN A 14 -28.16 -13.88 -25.60
CA ASN A 14 -27.34 -13.85 -24.40
C ASN A 14 -26.10 -13.02 -24.73
N ILE A 15 -26.16 -11.71 -24.50
CA ILE A 15 -24.97 -10.89 -24.46
C ILE A 15 -24.22 -11.39 -23.24
N LEU A 16 -23.22 -12.24 -23.46
CA LEU A 16 -22.16 -12.43 -22.48
C LEU A 16 -21.58 -11.05 -22.25
N ASN A 17 -21.99 -10.41 -21.15
CA ASN A 17 -21.26 -9.26 -20.64
C ASN A 17 -19.88 -9.81 -20.27
N GLY A 18 -18.93 -9.65 -21.20
CA GLY A 18 -17.51 -9.78 -20.87
C GLY A 18 -17.23 -8.89 -19.67
N GLN A 19 -16.30 -9.32 -18.82
CA GLN A 19 -15.91 -8.59 -17.62
C GLN A 19 -15.78 -7.08 -17.91
N THR A 20 -16.70 -6.29 -17.38
CA THR A 20 -16.63 -4.83 -17.44
C THR A 20 -15.60 -4.40 -16.40
N TRP A 21 -14.52 -3.78 -16.86
CA TRP A 21 -13.51 -3.21 -15.97
C TRP A 21 -14.03 -1.89 -15.43
N ASP A 22 -14.17 -1.75 -14.11
CA ASP A 22 -14.62 -0.50 -13.49
C ASP A 22 -13.58 0.62 -13.67
N TRP A 23 -12.31 0.33 -13.35
CA TRP A 23 -11.20 1.24 -13.60
C TRP A 23 -9.85 0.52 -13.63
N ALA A 24 -8.85 1.18 -14.23
CA ALA A 24 -7.43 0.84 -14.10
C ALA A 24 -6.64 2.14 -13.89
N LYS A 25 -5.72 2.14 -12.91
CA LYS A 25 -4.84 3.29 -12.63
C LYS A 25 -3.40 2.84 -12.59
N SER A 26 -2.53 3.61 -13.24
CA SER A 26 -1.10 3.51 -13.06
C SER A 26 -0.62 4.67 -12.20
N SER A 27 0.39 4.39 -11.40
CA SER A 27 1.20 5.40 -10.72
C SER A 27 2.63 4.98 -10.97
N GLY A 28 3.50 5.94 -11.26
CA GLY A 28 4.83 5.60 -11.73
C GLY A 28 5.79 6.76 -11.66
N SER A 29 7.05 6.37 -11.75
CA SER A 29 8.19 7.26 -11.73
C SER A 29 9.15 6.92 -12.87
N SER A 30 10.29 7.61 -12.94
CA SER A 30 11.33 7.36 -13.95
C SER A 30 12.20 6.11 -13.70
N ASN A 31 11.94 5.34 -12.64
CA ASN A 31 12.80 4.26 -12.15
C ASN A 31 11.94 3.06 -11.71
N VAL A 32 12.57 2.01 -11.18
CA VAL A 32 11.91 0.80 -10.71
C VAL A 32 11.08 1.09 -9.47
N ASP A 33 9.77 0.83 -9.60
CA ASP A 33 8.78 0.89 -8.53
C ASP A 33 8.14 -0.49 -8.37
N LYS A 34 7.88 -0.92 -7.14
CA LYS A 34 7.24 -2.22 -6.85
C LYS A 34 6.02 -2.03 -5.97
N GLY A 35 4.89 -2.64 -6.38
CA GLY A 35 3.73 -2.84 -5.51
C GLY A 35 3.88 -4.16 -4.75
N ASN A 36 4.00 -4.10 -3.43
CA ASN A 36 4.34 -5.26 -2.60
C ASN A 36 3.12 -5.82 -1.85
N GLY A 37 2.10 -5.01 -1.57
CA GLY A 37 0.92 -5.47 -0.86
C GLY A 37 -0.32 -4.60 -1.08
N ILE A 38 -1.48 -5.22 -0.91
CA ILE A 38 -2.80 -4.57 -0.99
C ILE A 38 -3.68 -5.04 0.17
N ALA A 39 -4.45 -4.12 0.74
CA ALA A 39 -5.47 -4.39 1.75
C ALA A 39 -6.73 -3.56 1.45
N ILE A 40 -7.88 -4.00 1.93
CA ILE A 40 -9.17 -3.32 1.75
C ILE A 40 -9.85 -3.22 3.12
N ASP A 41 -10.35 -2.04 3.48
CA ASP A 41 -11.13 -1.89 4.72
C ASP A 41 -12.62 -2.25 4.52
N ARG A 42 -13.41 -2.18 5.59
CA ARG A 42 -14.86 -2.49 5.54
C ARG A 42 -15.68 -1.51 4.70
N SER A 43 -15.16 -0.32 4.46
CA SER A 43 -15.78 0.71 3.63
C SER A 43 -15.41 0.56 2.15
N GLY A 44 -14.56 -0.41 1.82
CA GLY A 44 -14.06 -0.64 0.47
C GLY A 44 -12.89 0.27 0.08
N ASN A 45 -12.31 1.04 1.01
CA ASN A 45 -11.11 1.79 0.69
C ASN A 45 -9.94 0.83 0.49
N ILE A 46 -9.13 1.13 -0.51
CA ILE A 46 -8.03 0.28 -0.96
C ILE A 46 -6.72 0.89 -0.48
N TYR A 47 -5.88 0.08 0.15
CA TYR A 47 -4.56 0.47 0.62
C TYR A 47 -3.52 -0.31 -0.13
N ILE A 48 -2.57 0.38 -0.77
CA ILE A 48 -1.45 -0.24 -1.47
C ILE A 48 -0.16 0.23 -0.81
N THR A 49 0.77 -0.70 -0.63
CA THR A 49 2.14 -0.38 -0.22
C THR A 49 3.14 -0.94 -1.20
N GLY A 50 4.32 -0.34 -1.20
CA GLY A 50 5.40 -0.71 -2.09
C GLY A 50 6.64 0.10 -1.82
N ASP A 51 7.57 0.03 -2.77
CA ASP A 51 8.82 0.77 -2.72
C ASP A 51 9.11 1.44 -4.07
N TYR A 52 9.81 2.58 -4.02
CA TYR A 52 10.13 3.38 -5.20
C TYR A 52 11.55 3.94 -5.13
N ARG A 53 12.26 3.91 -6.26
CA ARG A 53 13.67 4.34 -6.37
C ARG A 53 13.87 5.70 -7.03
N SER A 54 12.83 6.26 -7.64
CA SER A 54 12.92 7.59 -8.21
C SER A 54 12.95 8.65 -7.12
N SER A 55 13.48 9.82 -7.46
CA SER A 55 13.45 11.00 -6.58
C SER A 55 12.03 11.36 -6.14
N THR A 56 11.02 11.11 -6.99
CA THR A 56 9.61 11.27 -6.65
C THR A 56 8.74 10.17 -7.23
N ILE A 57 7.58 9.95 -6.62
CA ILE A 57 6.47 9.17 -7.17
C ILE A 57 5.16 9.95 -6.98
N THR A 58 4.25 9.83 -7.94
CA THR A 58 2.99 10.60 -7.94
C THR A 58 1.78 9.68 -7.86
N PHE A 59 0.89 9.97 -6.90
CA PHE A 59 -0.41 9.35 -6.72
C PHE A 59 -1.50 10.41 -6.85
N GLY A 60 -2.20 10.46 -7.99
CA GLY A 60 -3.17 11.52 -8.27
C GLY A 60 -2.47 12.88 -8.31
N SER A 61 -2.85 13.79 -7.41
CA SER A 61 -2.18 15.09 -7.22
C SER A 61 -1.11 15.08 -6.11
N THR A 62 -0.96 13.97 -5.37
CA THR A 62 0.01 13.86 -4.27
C THR A 62 1.36 13.41 -4.80
N ILE A 63 2.40 14.18 -4.51
CA ILE A 63 3.79 13.86 -4.87
C ILE A 63 4.53 13.46 -3.59
N LEU A 64 5.15 12.29 -3.60
CA LEU A 64 6.04 11.82 -2.54
C LEU A 64 7.48 11.96 -3.00
N THR A 65 8.37 12.39 -2.10
CA THR A 65 9.80 12.52 -2.34
C THR A 65 10.54 11.35 -1.71
N ASN A 66 11.51 10.80 -2.42
CA ASN A 66 12.42 9.79 -1.90
C ASN A 66 13.58 10.46 -1.14
N ALA A 67 13.87 9.98 0.07
CA ALA A 67 14.90 10.52 0.96
C ALA A 67 16.28 9.84 0.79
N GLY A 68 16.36 8.75 0.02
CA GLY A 68 17.53 7.89 -0.06
C GLY A 68 17.64 7.11 -1.37
N LEU A 69 17.71 5.78 -1.27
CA LEU A 69 17.90 4.90 -2.44
C LEU A 69 16.59 4.24 -2.87
N GLU A 70 15.72 3.89 -1.93
CA GLU A 70 14.48 3.18 -2.17
C GLU A 70 13.60 3.36 -0.93
N ASP A 71 12.50 4.10 -1.06
CA ASP A 71 11.62 4.46 0.07
C ASP A 71 10.30 3.69 -0.02
N ILE A 72 9.67 3.51 1.14
CA ILE A 72 8.34 2.91 1.22
C ILE A 72 7.30 3.96 0.84
N PHE A 73 6.31 3.57 0.05
CA PHE A 73 5.06 4.33 -0.07
C PHE A 73 3.89 3.55 0.54
N ILE A 74 2.89 4.31 1.01
CA ILE A 74 1.57 3.82 1.38
C ILE A 74 0.57 4.78 0.73
N VAL A 75 -0.39 4.24 0.00
CA VAL A 75 -1.44 5.04 -0.65
C VAL A 75 -2.81 4.45 -0.29
N LYS A 76 -3.75 5.32 0.01
CA LYS A 76 -5.16 4.99 0.21
C LYS A 76 -5.98 5.54 -0.96
N TYR A 77 -6.82 4.68 -1.53
CA TYR A 77 -7.81 5.02 -2.53
C TYR A 77 -9.22 4.80 -1.99
N ASP A 78 -10.17 5.58 -2.47
CA ASP A 78 -11.60 5.28 -2.31
C ASP A 78 -12.02 4.11 -3.24
N PRO A 79 -13.24 3.55 -3.09
CA PRO A 79 -13.71 2.45 -3.95
C PRO A 79 -13.78 2.80 -5.45
N ALA A 80 -13.89 4.08 -5.80
CA ALA A 80 -13.86 4.58 -7.17
C ALA A 80 -12.42 4.77 -7.71
N GLY A 81 -11.41 4.42 -6.90
CA GLY A 81 -10.00 4.52 -7.22
C GLY A 81 -9.41 5.91 -7.07
N ASN A 82 -10.12 6.90 -6.48
CA ASN A 82 -9.56 8.22 -6.23
C ASN A 82 -8.59 8.19 -5.06
N VAL A 83 -7.46 8.89 -5.18
CA VAL A 83 -6.47 8.97 -4.10
C VAL A 83 -7.06 9.81 -2.96
N ILE A 84 -7.14 9.21 -1.77
CA ILE A 84 -7.51 9.91 -0.54
C ILE A 84 -6.27 10.54 0.08
N TRP A 85 -5.19 9.74 0.21
CA TRP A 85 -3.90 10.21 0.69
C TRP A 85 -2.78 9.27 0.23
N ALA A 86 -1.54 9.79 0.19
CA ALA A 86 -0.33 8.98 0.06
C ALA A 86 0.73 9.48 1.04
N LYS A 87 1.56 8.58 1.57
CA LYS A 87 2.64 8.87 2.52
C LYS A 87 3.89 8.08 2.16
N SER A 88 5.06 8.66 2.40
CA SER A 88 6.34 7.96 2.30
C SER A 88 6.96 7.72 3.67
N VAL A 89 7.71 6.63 3.78
CA VAL A 89 8.56 6.32 4.92
C VAL A 89 9.92 5.91 4.37
N GLY A 90 10.95 6.68 4.71
CA GLY A 90 12.27 6.52 4.13
C GLY A 90 13.36 7.07 5.02
N GLY A 91 14.59 6.73 4.68
CA GLY A 91 15.81 7.30 5.24
C GLY A 91 16.85 7.48 4.16
N THR A 92 18.12 7.42 4.52
CA THR A 92 19.24 7.64 3.58
C THR A 92 19.58 6.42 2.72
N ASN A 93 18.93 5.27 2.93
CA ASN A 93 19.25 4.00 2.29
C ASN A 93 17.98 3.35 1.68
N LYS A 94 17.92 2.01 1.68
CA LYS A 94 16.81 1.22 1.14
C LYS A 94 15.90 0.74 2.26
N GLU A 95 14.63 1.11 2.14
CA GLU A 95 13.51 0.72 2.96
C GLU A 95 12.53 -0.11 2.13
N ILE A 96 12.05 -1.22 2.68
CA ILE A 96 11.12 -2.11 1.98
C ILE A 96 9.95 -2.46 2.88
N CYS A 97 8.74 -2.24 2.37
CA CYS A 97 7.52 -2.73 2.96
C CYS A 97 7.11 -4.02 2.23
N ASN A 98 6.98 -5.11 2.97
CA ASN A 98 6.67 -6.42 2.41
C ASN A 98 5.17 -6.76 2.46
N SER A 99 4.42 -6.18 3.40
CA SER A 99 3.01 -6.51 3.57
C SER A 99 2.25 -5.39 4.27
N ILE A 100 0.97 -5.29 3.91
CA ILE A 100 -0.03 -4.40 4.50
C ILE A 100 -1.30 -5.18 4.79
N ILE A 101 -1.89 -4.97 5.97
CA ILE A 101 -3.23 -5.45 6.30
C ILE A 101 -4.03 -4.34 6.99
N THR A 102 -5.35 -4.48 6.99
CA THR A 102 -6.27 -3.61 7.72
C THR A 102 -7.02 -4.40 8.78
N ASP A 103 -7.38 -3.77 9.90
CA ASP A 103 -8.33 -4.35 10.85
C ASP A 103 -9.78 -3.85 10.62
N SER A 104 -10.70 -4.39 11.41
CA SER A 104 -12.13 -4.10 11.34
C SER A 104 -12.52 -2.64 11.59
N ILE A 105 -11.64 -1.84 12.17
CA ILE A 105 -11.87 -0.43 12.49
C ILE A 105 -11.01 0.50 11.62
N GLY A 106 -10.35 -0.04 10.59
CA GLY A 106 -9.60 0.75 9.61
C GLY A 106 -8.16 1.06 10.00
N ASN A 107 -7.63 0.47 11.08
CA ASN A 107 -6.19 0.61 11.34
C ASN A 107 -5.40 -0.21 10.31
N ILE A 108 -4.22 0.28 10.00
CA ILE A 108 -3.32 -0.27 8.99
C ILE A 108 -2.12 -0.86 9.71
N TYR A 109 -1.70 -2.06 9.33
CA TYR A 109 -0.51 -2.71 9.85
C TYR A 109 0.46 -2.98 8.72
N LEU A 110 1.72 -2.61 8.93
CA LEU A 110 2.78 -2.73 7.95
C LEU A 110 3.91 -3.55 8.53
N THR A 111 4.54 -4.37 7.68
CA THR A 111 5.77 -5.07 8.03
C THR A 111 6.80 -4.96 6.92
N GLY A 112 8.07 -4.96 7.29
CA GLY A 112 9.14 -4.77 6.33
C GLY A 112 10.50 -4.73 7.00
N TYR A 113 11.47 -4.16 6.30
CA TYR A 113 12.79 -3.88 6.85
C TYR A 113 13.29 -2.52 6.37
N PHE A 114 14.24 -1.97 7.11
CA PHE A 114 14.93 -0.73 6.75
C PHE A 114 16.43 -0.90 6.91
N ALA A 115 17.19 -0.30 5.98
CA ALA A 115 18.65 -0.32 5.99
C ALA A 115 19.25 1.01 6.43
N SER A 116 18.46 2.09 6.44
CA SER A 116 18.85 3.38 6.99
C SER A 116 19.18 3.29 8.48
N SER A 117 20.07 4.17 8.98
CA SER A 117 20.39 4.25 10.42
C SER A 117 19.17 4.56 11.28
N SER A 118 18.22 5.30 10.72
CA SER A 118 16.90 5.50 11.32
C SER A 118 15.84 5.77 10.24
N ILE A 119 14.60 5.43 10.56
CA ILE A 119 13.39 5.85 9.82
C ILE A 119 12.35 6.37 10.81
N SER A 120 11.38 7.13 10.33
CA SER A 120 10.32 7.70 11.18
C SER A 120 8.93 7.35 10.66
N PHE A 121 8.08 6.88 11.57
CA PHE A 121 6.63 6.80 11.38
C PHE A 121 5.98 7.89 12.21
N GLY A 122 5.61 9.02 11.57
CA GLY A 122 5.10 10.17 12.31
C GLY A 122 6.11 10.66 13.34
N THR A 123 5.76 10.54 14.63
CA THR A 123 6.64 10.96 15.74
C THR A 123 7.57 9.85 16.25
N THR A 124 7.29 8.59 15.90
CA THR A 124 8.09 7.45 16.35
C THR A 124 9.29 7.22 15.43
N GLN A 125 10.50 7.41 15.97
CA GLN A 125 11.74 7.08 15.28
C GLN A 125 12.19 5.65 15.60
N LEU A 126 12.46 4.86 14.56
CA LEU A 126 13.08 3.56 14.66
C LEU A 126 14.54 3.67 14.27
N ASN A 127 15.42 3.04 15.06
CA ASN A 127 16.85 3.03 14.81
C ASN A 127 17.29 1.63 14.39
N ASN A 128 18.17 1.57 13.39
CA ASN A 128 18.82 0.35 12.93
C ASN A 128 20.17 0.23 13.63
N ILE A 129 20.47 -0.93 14.20
CA ILE A 129 21.72 -1.17 14.92
C ILE A 129 22.80 -1.78 13.99
N LEU A 130 22.42 -2.45 12.90
CA LEU A 130 23.32 -3.18 12.00
C LEU A 130 23.00 -2.90 10.52
N LEU A 131 22.94 -3.95 9.69
CA LEU A 131 22.75 -3.83 8.23
C LEU A 131 21.29 -3.56 7.87
N ARG A 132 20.36 -4.28 8.51
CA ARG A 132 18.92 -4.18 8.29
C ARG A 132 18.20 -4.62 9.56
N ASP A 133 17.21 -3.83 9.98
CA ASP A 133 16.29 -4.21 11.04
C ASP A 133 14.87 -4.36 10.48
N LEU A 134 14.13 -5.34 10.99
CA LEU A 134 12.72 -5.47 10.64
C LEU A 134 11.93 -4.37 11.34
N PHE A 135 10.78 -4.01 10.79
CA PHE A 135 9.82 -3.19 11.50
C PHE A 135 8.42 -3.80 11.45
N ILE A 136 7.63 -3.44 12.45
CA ILE A 136 6.19 -3.50 12.42
C ILE A 136 5.65 -2.13 12.81
N ALA A 137 4.68 -1.63 12.05
CA ALA A 137 4.03 -0.35 12.33
C ALA A 137 2.52 -0.51 12.29
N LYS A 138 1.83 0.26 13.14
CA LYS A 138 0.39 0.43 13.14
C LYS A 138 0.06 1.89 12.90
N LEU A 139 -0.80 2.14 11.92
CA LEU A 139 -1.32 3.47 11.60
C LEU A 139 -2.85 3.49 11.76
N ASP A 140 -3.41 4.67 11.96
CA ASP A 140 -4.86 4.90 11.88
C ASP A 140 -5.35 4.94 10.42
N GLU A 141 -6.66 5.11 10.22
CA GLU A 141 -7.28 5.15 8.89
C GLU A 141 -6.84 6.34 8.00
N ASN A 142 -6.27 7.37 8.61
CA ASN A 142 -5.72 8.57 8.00
C ASN A 142 -4.19 8.44 7.77
N GLY A 143 -3.65 7.25 8.05
CA GLY A 143 -2.23 6.94 7.93
C GLY A 143 -1.37 7.63 8.98
N ASN A 144 -1.95 8.12 10.08
CA ASN A 144 -1.17 8.66 11.21
C ASN A 144 -0.67 7.51 12.06
N GLU A 145 0.54 7.66 12.60
CA GLU A 145 1.14 6.63 13.43
C GLU A 145 0.39 6.47 14.76
N ILE A 146 0.12 5.20 15.11
CA ILE A 146 -0.38 4.79 16.43
C ILE A 146 0.78 4.22 17.25
N TRP A 147 1.58 3.34 16.63
CA TRP A 147 2.86 2.88 17.17
C TRP A 147 3.72 2.32 16.04
N ALA A 148 5.04 2.33 16.22
CA ALA A 148 5.99 1.57 15.39
C ALA A 148 7.07 0.93 16.26
N LYS A 149 7.58 -0.22 15.82
CA LYS A 149 8.62 -0.98 16.54
C LYS A 149 9.62 -1.56 15.54
N SER A 150 10.91 -1.44 15.84
CA SER A 150 11.93 -2.24 15.18
C SER A 150 12.05 -3.60 15.87
N ILE A 151 12.19 -4.64 15.06
CA ILE A 151 12.39 -6.04 15.47
C ILE A 151 13.72 -6.46 14.87
N GLY A 152 14.80 -6.11 15.56
CA GLY A 152 16.14 -6.12 15.00
C GLY A 152 17.21 -6.18 16.08
N GLY A 153 18.44 -6.47 15.67
CA GLY A 153 19.49 -7.03 16.53
C GLY A 153 19.80 -6.18 17.75
N GLN A 154 19.25 -6.54 18.90
CA GLN A 154 19.78 -6.08 20.17
C GLN A 154 21.21 -6.61 20.24
N ILE A 155 22.21 -5.73 20.20
CA ILE A 155 23.47 -6.08 20.85
C ILE A 155 23.06 -6.30 22.30
N MET A 156 22.98 -7.56 22.71
CA MET A 156 22.93 -7.86 24.13
C MET A 156 24.12 -7.12 24.73
N LYS A 157 23.86 -6.00 25.40
CA LYS A 157 24.70 -5.59 26.50
C LYS A 157 24.48 -6.71 27.51
N LYS A 158 25.26 -7.78 27.36
CA LYS A 158 25.53 -8.70 28.45
C LYS A 158 26.05 -7.78 29.53
N VAL A 159 25.17 -7.42 30.45
CA VAL A 159 25.54 -6.78 31.69
C VAL A 159 26.51 -7.76 32.31
N MET A 160 27.81 -7.47 32.19
CA MET A 160 28.82 -8.13 32.99
C MET A 160 28.63 -7.55 34.38
N THR A 161 27.70 -8.12 35.12
CA THR A 161 27.70 -8.15 36.58
C THR A 161 28.30 -9.47 37.02
#